data_AF-A0AAJ3LSJ0-F1
#
_entry.id   AF-A0AAJ3LSJ0-F1
#
_cell.length_a   1.000
_cell.length_b   1.000
_cell.length_c   1.000
_cell.angle_alpha   90.00
_cell.angle_beta   90.00
_cell.angle_gamma   90.00
#
_symmetry.space_group_name_H-M   'P 1'
#
loop_
_entity.id
_entity.type
_entity.pdbx_description
1 polymer ?
#
loop_
_entity_poly.entity_id
_entity_poly.type
_entity_poly.pdbx_seq_one_letter_code
_entity_poly.pdbx_strand_id
1 'polypeptide(L)'
;MIGHTEQGFILTRHWSDTPKGVVVSYWLATENGARKITVPIQYAIGFVSQQHETQLRSLVGNNRDIEIRALDLKDFNREPVFGLYCKQYRQLTQLEQQLKEHNIRMRAIFAHTSVI
;
A
#
# COMPACT_ATOMS: atom_id res chain seq x y z
N MET A 1 13.92 13.01 -23.06
CA MET A 1 14.29 11.58 -22.91
C MET A 1 13.26 10.75 -23.66
N ILE A 2 13.69 10.02 -24.68
CA ILE A 2 12.80 9.17 -25.48
C ILE A 2 12.45 7.95 -24.62
N GLY A 3 11.16 7.75 -24.33
CA GLY A 3 10.70 6.59 -23.59
C GLY A 3 10.83 5.34 -24.44
N HIS A 4 11.85 4.51 -24.16
CA HIS A 4 11.99 3.21 -24.81
C HIS A 4 10.94 2.26 -24.23
N THR A 5 9.92 1.94 -25.04
CA THR A 5 8.89 0.95 -24.68
C THR A 5 9.37 -0.41 -25.17
N GLU A 6 9.44 -1.39 -24.27
CA GLU A 6 9.87 -2.77 -24.54
C GLU A 6 8.89 -3.72 -23.85
N GLN A 7 8.56 -4.83 -24.51
CA GLN A 7 7.75 -5.88 -23.88
C GLN A 7 8.64 -6.76 -22.99
N GLY A 8 8.09 -7.19 -21.86
CA GLY A 8 8.78 -8.11 -20.97
C GLY A 8 7.83 -8.90 -20.10
N PHE A 9 8.18 -10.15 -19.82
CA PHE A 9 7.44 -11.03 -18.92
C PHE A 9 7.98 -10.92 -17.50
N ILE A 10 7.12 -10.68 -16.50
CA ILE A 10 7.54 -10.57 -15.10
C ILE A 10 8.01 -11.94 -14.57
N LEU A 11 9.29 -12.03 -14.22
CA LEU A 11 9.89 -13.20 -13.59
C LEU A 11 9.70 -13.16 -12.07
N THR A 12 10.10 -12.07 -11.44
CA THR A 12 10.04 -11.91 -9.99
C THR A 12 9.64 -10.50 -9.59
N ARG A 13 9.06 -10.39 -8.39
CA ARG A 13 8.65 -9.14 -7.75
C ARG A 13 9.35 -9.02 -6.41
N HIS A 14 9.93 -7.86 -6.13
CA HIS A 14 10.62 -7.57 -4.88
C HIS A 14 10.20 -6.22 -4.37
N TRP A 15 9.96 -6.11 -3.07
CA TRP A 15 9.68 -4.85 -2.41
C TRP A 15 10.58 -4.68 -1.19
N SER A 16 10.82 -3.43 -0.81
CA SER A 16 11.51 -3.10 0.43
C SER A 16 11.07 -1.74 0.95
N ASP A 17 11.00 -1.61 2.27
CA ASP A 17 10.82 -0.31 2.92
C ASP A 17 12.05 0.59 2.74
N THR A 18 11.81 1.88 2.55
CA THR A 18 12.83 2.93 2.61
C THR A 18 12.31 4.13 3.43
N PRO A 19 13.17 5.05 3.89
CA PRO A 19 12.70 6.27 4.57
C PRO A 19 11.75 7.13 3.73
N LYS A 20 11.82 7.02 2.40
CA LYS A 20 10.96 7.79 1.49
C LYS A 20 9.65 7.07 1.14
N GLY A 21 9.62 5.74 1.30
CA GLY A 21 8.44 4.90 1.17
C GLY A 21 8.76 3.50 0.64
N VAL A 22 7.78 2.77 0.14
CA VAL A 22 7.98 1.40 -0.37
C VAL A 22 8.56 1.46 -1.79
N VAL A 23 9.73 0.87 -1.99
CA VAL A 23 10.31 0.69 -3.33
C VAL A 23 9.94 -0.69 -3.83
N VAL A 24 9.42 -0.76 -5.06
CA VAL A 24 9.13 -2.04 -5.70
C VAL A 24 9.89 -2.18 -7.00
N SER A 25 10.43 -3.38 -7.20
CA SER A 25 11.20 -3.73 -8.37
C SER A 25 10.74 -5.05 -8.96
N TYR A 26 10.87 -5.12 -10.27
CA TYR A 26 10.52 -6.26 -11.09
C TYR A 26 11.76 -6.70 -11.84
N TRP A 27 11.96 -8.01 -11.94
CA TRP A 27 12.80 -8.57 -12.98
C TRP A 27 11.91 -9.04 -14.12
N LEU A 28 12.21 -8.58 -15.32
CA LEU A 28 11.53 -8.93 -16.55
C LEU A 28 12.45 -9.77 -17.42
N ALA A 29 11.90 -10.79 -18.08
CA ALA A 29 12.51 -11.37 -19.28
C ALA A 29 12.07 -10.55 -20.49
N THR A 30 13.01 -9.95 -21.21
CA THR A 30 12.76 -9.29 -22.49
C THR A 30 13.51 -10.00 -23.62
N GLU A 31 13.26 -9.61 -24.87
CA GLU A 31 14.00 -10.14 -26.02
C GLU A 31 15.52 -9.87 -25.91
N ASN A 32 15.91 -8.80 -25.22
CA ASN A 32 17.31 -8.41 -25.00
C ASN A 32 17.90 -8.95 -23.68
N GLY A 33 17.20 -9.87 -23.01
CA GLY A 33 17.64 -10.51 -21.78
C GLY A 33 16.92 -10.01 -20.52
N ALA A 34 17.50 -10.32 -19.36
CA ALA A 34 16.90 -9.98 -18.08
C ALA A 34 17.06 -8.49 -17.77
N ARG A 35 15.95 -7.82 -17.44
CA ARG A 35 15.93 -6.38 -17.12
C ARG A 35 15.30 -6.14 -15.76
N LYS A 36 15.98 -5.37 -14.91
CA LYS A 36 15.41 -4.87 -13.66
C LYS A 36 14.73 -3.53 -13.88
N ILE A 37 13.50 -3.40 -13.43
CA ILE A 37 12.75 -2.13 -13.41
C ILE A 37 12.36 -1.82 -11.97
N THR A 38 12.53 -0.56 -11.57
CA THR A 38 12.07 -0.04 -10.29
C THR A 38 10.97 0.97 -10.55
N VAL A 39 9.82 0.81 -9.90
CA VAL A 39 8.72 1.77 -10.00
C VAL A 39 8.94 2.94 -9.02
N PRO A 40 8.30 4.09 -9.25
CA PRO A 40 8.26 5.17 -8.27
C PRO A 40 7.82 4.68 -6.89
N ILE A 41 8.20 5.43 -5.86
CA ILE A 41 7.87 5.10 -4.47
C ILE A 41 6.35 4.93 -4.30
N GLN A 42 5.95 3.85 -3.62
CA GLN A 42 4.58 3.48 -3.35
C GLN A 42 4.23 3.68 -1.87
N TYR A 43 2.94 3.80 -1.59
CA TYR A 43 2.39 3.75 -0.23
C TYR A 43 1.92 2.33 0.10
N ALA A 44 2.03 1.96 1.38
CA ALA A 44 1.33 0.81 1.94
C ALA A 44 -0.08 1.23 2.34
N ILE A 45 -1.12 0.53 1.85
CA ILE A 45 -2.51 0.96 2.01
C ILE A 45 -3.30 -0.05 2.84
N GLY A 46 -4.00 0.44 3.86
CA GLY A 46 -4.99 -0.31 4.64
C GLY A 46 -6.40 0.25 4.47
N PHE A 47 -7.41 -0.58 4.70
CA PHE A 47 -8.81 -0.19 4.69
C PHE A 47 -9.45 -0.50 6.05
N VAL A 48 -10.15 0.49 6.61
CA VAL A 48 -10.84 0.39 7.89
C VAL A 48 -12.24 0.98 7.75
N SER A 49 -13.25 0.36 8.35
CA SER A 49 -14.63 0.88 8.32
C SER A 49 -14.71 2.28 8.93
N GLN A 50 -15.51 3.16 8.32
CA GLN A 50 -15.69 4.53 8.81
C GLN A 50 -16.38 4.60 10.18
N GLN A 51 -17.09 3.54 10.60
CA GLN A 51 -17.72 3.47 11.92
C GLN A 51 -16.72 3.62 13.09
N HIS A 52 -15.43 3.39 12.85
CA HIS A 52 -14.36 3.49 13.85
C HIS A 52 -13.56 4.79 13.74
N GLU A 53 -14.10 5.84 13.10
CA GLU A 53 -13.38 7.10 12.83
C GLU A 53 -12.70 7.68 14.07
N THR A 54 -13.44 7.80 15.18
CA THR A 54 -12.93 8.42 16.41
C THR A 54 -11.73 7.65 16.96
N GLN A 55 -11.85 6.33 17.11
CA GLN A 55 -10.75 5.49 17.60
C GLN A 55 -9.56 5.49 16.61
N LEU A 56 -9.84 5.37 15.32
CA LEU A 56 -8.82 5.38 14.27
C LEU A 56 -8.01 6.68 14.30
N ARG A 57 -8.67 7.83 14.33
CA ARG A 57 -8.00 9.14 14.41
C ARG A 57 -7.22 9.30 15.70
N SER A 58 -7.73 8.80 16.83
CA SER A 58 -7.02 8.80 18.10
C SER A 58 -5.74 7.94 18.05
N LEU A 59 -5.79 6.77 17.40
CA LEU A 59 -4.65 5.86 17.29
C LEU A 59 -3.58 6.38 16.33
N VAL A 60 -3.99 6.97 15.19
CA VAL A 60 -3.07 7.62 14.26
C VAL A 60 -2.47 8.89 14.86
N GLY A 61 -3.25 9.62 15.66
CA GLY A 61 -2.81 10.83 16.35
C GLY A 61 -2.24 11.87 15.39
N ASN A 62 -1.08 12.42 15.73
CA ASN A 62 -0.39 13.43 14.93
C ASN A 62 0.69 12.85 13.99
N ASN A 63 0.62 11.55 13.68
CA ASN A 63 1.59 10.92 12.80
C ASN A 63 1.41 11.40 11.36
N ARG A 64 2.28 12.31 10.91
CA ARG A 64 2.23 12.93 9.57
C ARG A 64 2.57 11.96 8.43
N ASP A 65 3.10 10.78 8.75
CA ASP A 65 3.44 9.77 7.75
C ASP A 65 2.28 8.80 7.44
N ILE A 66 1.14 8.97 8.12
CA ILE A 66 -0.08 8.21 7.92
C ILE A 66 -1.21 9.16 7.56
N GLU A 67 -1.78 8.98 6.37
CA GLU A 67 -2.92 9.76 5.92
C GLU A 67 -4.20 8.92 5.94
N ILE A 68 -5.27 9.48 6.48
CA ILE A 68 -6.61 8.88 6.50
C ILE A 68 -7.47 9.60 5.46
N ARG A 69 -7.97 8.88 4.45
CA ARG A 69 -8.88 9.44 3.43
C ARG A 69 -10.20 8.67 3.39
N ALA A 70 -11.32 9.38 3.35
CA ALA A 70 -12.60 8.77 2.99
C ALA A 70 -12.55 8.37 1.51
N LEU A 71 -13.00 7.15 1.19
CA LEU A 71 -13.01 6.62 -0.16
C LEU A 71 -14.45 6.30 -0.59
N ASP A 72 -14.74 6.41 -1.89
CA ASP A 72 -15.97 5.87 -2.49
C ASP A 72 -15.84 4.35 -2.70
N LEU A 73 -15.55 3.65 -1.61
CA LEU A 73 -15.40 2.20 -1.54
C LEU A 73 -16.14 1.67 -0.31
N LYS A 74 -16.53 0.41 -0.40
CA LYS A 74 -17.20 -0.31 0.68
C LYS A 74 -16.49 -1.62 0.98
N ASP A 75 -16.60 -2.08 2.22
CA ASP A 75 -16.18 -3.43 2.58
C ASP A 75 -17.19 -4.49 2.11
N PHE A 76 -16.94 -5.76 2.44
CA PHE A 76 -17.84 -6.88 2.07
C PHE A 76 -19.20 -6.82 2.75
N ASN A 77 -19.33 -6.07 3.84
CA ASN A 77 -20.61 -5.82 4.51
C ASN A 77 -21.35 -4.61 3.91
N ARG A 78 -20.79 -3.97 2.88
CA ARG A 78 -21.30 -2.75 2.23
C ARG A 78 -21.18 -1.50 3.09
N GLU A 79 -20.31 -1.51 4.09
CA GLU A 79 -20.03 -0.34 4.93
C GLU A 79 -18.93 0.51 4.29
N PRO A 80 -19.04 1.86 4.32
CA PRO A 80 -18.03 2.74 3.79
C PRO A 80 -16.70 2.59 4.55
N VAL A 81 -15.59 2.76 3.85
CA VAL A 81 -14.24 2.61 4.43
C VAL A 81 -13.40 3.88 4.30
N PHE A 82 -12.45 4.04 5.21
CA PHE A 82 -11.28 4.88 5.05
C PHE A 82 -10.15 4.09 4.38
N GLY A 83 -9.38 4.77 3.52
CA GLY A 83 -8.05 4.36 3.13
C GLY A 83 -7.00 4.95 4.07
N LEU A 84 -6.09 4.11 4.55
CA LEU A 84 -4.94 4.45 5.38
C LEU A 84 -3.69 4.37 4.53
N TYR A 85 -3.08 5.51 4.23
CA TYR A 85 -1.88 5.59 3.38
C TYR A 85 -0.65 5.78 4.27
N CYS A 86 0.14 4.73 4.40
CA CYS A 86 1.40 4.76 5.15
C CYS A 86 2.58 4.80 4.18
N LYS A 87 3.59 5.63 4.46
CA LYS A 87 4.80 5.68 3.62
C LYS A 87 5.50 4.32 3.60
N GLN A 88 5.57 3.65 4.75
CA GLN A 88 6.25 2.37 4.91
C GLN A 88 5.26 1.26 5.26
N TYR A 89 5.58 0.04 4.83
CA TYR A 89 4.81 -1.14 5.20
C TYR A 89 4.93 -1.47 6.69
N ARG A 90 6.11 -1.26 7.29
CA ARG A 90 6.27 -1.40 8.74
C ARG A 90 5.29 -0.52 9.53
N GLN A 91 5.02 0.70 9.07
CA GLN A 91 4.03 1.58 9.72
C GLN A 91 2.62 1.01 9.61
N LEU A 92 2.26 0.47 8.44
CA LEU A 92 0.96 -0.17 8.23
C LEU A 92 0.78 -1.37 9.15
N THR A 93 1.77 -2.25 9.27
CA THR A 93 1.70 -3.44 10.15
C THR A 93 1.66 -3.08 11.64
N GLN A 94 2.36 -2.02 12.06
CA GLN A 94 2.26 -1.50 13.43
C GLN A 94 0.86 -0.96 13.71
N LEU A 95 0.29 -0.17 12.81
CA LEU A 95 -1.07 0.35 12.93
C LEU A 95 -2.09 -0.80 12.93
N GLU A 96 -1.90 -1.82 12.09
CA GLU A 96 -2.73 -3.03 12.10
C GLU A 96 -2.78 -3.68 13.48
N GLN A 97 -1.63 -3.82 14.13
CA GLN A 97 -1.52 -4.43 15.44
C GLN A 97 -2.23 -3.59 16.51
N GLN A 98 -2.03 -2.27 16.50
CA GLN A 98 -2.72 -1.35 17.43
C GLN A 98 -4.24 -1.35 17.24
N LEU A 99 -4.71 -1.43 15.99
CA LEU A 99 -6.14 -1.52 15.69
C LEU A 99 -6.73 -2.84 16.18
N LYS A 100 -6.00 -3.95 16.02
CA LYS A 100 -6.41 -5.28 16.54
C LYS A 100 -6.61 -5.27 18.04
N GLU A 101 -5.75 -4.59 18.81
CA GLU A 101 -5.89 -4.43 20.26
C GLU A 101 -7.20 -3.72 20.66
N HIS A 102 -7.75 -2.89 19.76
CA HIS A 102 -9.03 -2.19 19.93
C HIS A 102 -10.20 -2.90 19.25
N ASN A 103 -10.03 -4.16 18.82
CA ASN A 103 -11.01 -4.96 18.07
C ASN A 103 -11.43 -4.34 16.72
N ILE A 104 -10.58 -3.48 16.15
CA ILE A 104 -10.83 -2.86 14.84
C ILE A 104 -10.10 -3.70 13.78
N ARG A 105 -10.84 -4.20 12.79
CA ARG A 105 -10.25 -4.94 11.67
C ARG A 105 -9.77 -3.97 10.59
N MET A 106 -8.54 -4.17 10.15
CA MET A 106 -7.99 -3.55 8.96
C MET A 106 -7.80 -4.60 7.87
N ARG A 107 -8.14 -4.27 6.63
CA ARG A 107 -7.75 -5.03 5.44
C ARG A 107 -6.56 -4.33 4.79
N ALA A 108 -5.39 -4.95 4.83
CA ALA A 108 -4.23 -4.45 4.11
C ALA A 108 -4.28 -4.88 2.64
N ILE A 109 -4.00 -3.96 1.73
CA ILE A 109 -3.66 -4.29 0.34
C ILE A 109 -2.28 -3.69 0.09
N PHE A 110 -1.33 -4.54 -0.24
CA PHE A 110 -0.13 -4.04 -0.90
C PHE A 110 -0.50 -3.63 -2.32
N ALA A 111 -0.16 -2.39 -2.68
CA ALA A 111 -0.43 -1.75 -3.96
C ALA A 111 0.22 -2.42 -5.20
N HIS A 112 0.60 -3.70 -5.11
CA HIS A 112 1.06 -4.51 -6.24
C HIS A 112 0.01 -5.43 -6.84
N THR A 113 -1.20 -5.46 -6.29
CA THR A 113 -2.35 -6.12 -6.94
C THR A 113 -3.07 -5.15 -7.88
N SER A 114 -2.32 -4.45 -8.73
CA SER A 114 -2.88 -3.99 -9.99
C SER A 114 -2.60 -5.12 -10.98
N VAL A 115 -3.67 -5.85 -11.29
CA VAL A 115 -3.74 -6.70 -12.48
C VAL A 115 -3.28 -5.83 -13.65
N ILE A 116 -2.10 -6.16 -14.21
CA ILE A 116 -1.76 -5.87 -15.60
C ILE A 116 -2.07 -7.17 -16.34
#